data_AF-A0A4P6GUR0-F1
#
_entry.id   AF-A0A4P6GUR0-F1
#
_cell.length_a   1.000
_cell.length_b   1.000
_cell.length_c   1.000
_cell.angle_alpha   90.00
_cell.angle_beta   90.00
_cell.angle_gamma   90.00
#
_symmetry.space_group_name_H-M   'P 1'
#
loop_
_entity.id
_entity.type
_entity.pdbx_description
1 polymer ?
#
loop_
_entity_poly.entity_id
_entity_poly.type
_entity_poly.pdbx_seq_one_letter_code
_entity_poly.pdbx_strand_id
1 'polypeptide(L)' 'MDFYGDGRGCNEVFGSFIVLEIGYDSTGRLNRFAADFEQRCETVTSPQLRGSVRINSTISPTYQ' A
#
# COMPACT_ATOMS: atom_id res chain seq x y z
N MET A 1 -0.37 -7.22 -1.19
CA MET A 1 -1.53 -6.30 -1.29
C MET A 1 -2.32 -6.78 -2.48
N ASP A 2 -3.64 -6.73 -2.45
CA ASP A 2 -4.46 -7.33 -3.51
C ASP A 2 -5.45 -6.30 -4.05
N PHE A 3 -5.63 -6.30 -5.37
CA PHE A 3 -6.43 -5.31 -6.09
C PHE A 3 -7.44 -6.02 -6.98
N TYR A 4 -8.69 -5.63 -6.80
CA TYR A 4 -9.84 -6.19 -7.51
C TYR A 4 -10.68 -5.06 -8.11
N GLY A 5 -11.28 -5.29 -9.28
CA GLY A 5 -12.20 -4.36 -9.93
C GLY A 5 -12.79 -4.91 -11.21
N ASP A 6 -14.07 -4.64 -11.49
CA ASP A 6 -14.78 -5.06 -12.72
C ASP A 6 -14.56 -6.53 -13.14
N GLY A 7 -14.58 -7.45 -12.17
CA GLY A 7 -14.35 -8.88 -12.40
C GLY A 7 -12.89 -9.27 -12.69
N ARG A 8 -11.95 -8.31 -12.60
CA ARG A 8 -10.51 -8.55 -12.62
C ARG A 8 -10.00 -8.64 -11.19
N GLY A 9 -9.18 -9.64 -10.93
CA GLY A 9 -8.44 -9.82 -9.68
C GLY A 9 -6.99 -10.15 -9.98
N CYS A 10 -6.16 -10.07 -8.95
CA CYS A 10 -4.74 -10.35 -9.04
C CYS A 10 -4.42 -11.66 -8.32
N ASN A 11 -4.37 -12.77 -9.06
CA ASN A 11 -4.25 -14.09 -8.45
C ASN A 11 -2.83 -14.35 -7.93
N GLU A 12 -1.83 -13.87 -8.67
CA GLU A 12 -0.43 -13.84 -8.22
C GLU A 12 0.05 -12.39 -8.08
N VAL A 13 0.65 -12.10 -6.92
CA VAL A 13 1.11 -10.77 -6.56
C VAL A 13 2.62 -10.79 -6.36
N PHE A 14 3.32 -9.97 -7.15
CA PHE A 14 4.75 -9.72 -6.99
C PHE A 14 4.96 -8.28 -6.53
N GLY A 15 5.20 -8.06 -5.24
CA GLY A 15 5.23 -6.70 -4.69
C GLY A 15 6.01 -6.54 -3.41
N SER A 16 6.16 -5.28 -3.02
CA SER A 16 6.80 -4.87 -1.77
C SER A 16 6.07 -3.66 -1.19
N PHE A 17 6.26 -3.43 0.10
CA PHE A 17 5.80 -2.21 0.76
C PHE A 17 6.80 -1.78 1.83
N ILE A 18 6.78 -0.48 2.13
CA ILE A 18 7.59 0.12 3.18
C ILE A 18 6.65 0.91 4.10
N VAL A 19 6.76 0.67 5.40
CA VAL A 19 6.08 1.47 6.43
C VAL A 19 6.99 2.64 6.79
N LEU A 20 6.49 3.85 6.60
CA LEU A 20 7.20 5.10 6.87
C LEU A 20 6.82 5.68 8.24
N GLU A 21 5.58 5.47 8.67
CA GLU A 21 5.09 5.88 9.98
C GLU A 21 4.10 4.85 10.52
N ILE A 22 4.20 4.56 11.81
CA ILE A 22 3.17 3.85 12.57
C ILE A 22 3.03 4.48 13.94
N GLY A 23 1.81 4.85 14.32
CA GLY A 23 1.49 5.49 15.58
C GLY A 23 0.21 4.91 16.18
N TYR A 24 0.24 4.70 17.50
CA TYR A 24 -0.90 4.23 18.27
C TYR A 24 -1.32 5.29 19.30
N ASP A 25 -2.60 5.30 19.66
CA ASP A 25 -3.11 6.10 20.77
C ASP A 25 -2.88 5.41 22.13
N SER A 26 -3.31 6.07 23.21
CA SER A 26 -3.16 5.54 24.58
C SER A 26 -3.96 4.26 24.84
N THR A 27 -4.93 3.93 23.99
CA THR A 27 -5.70 2.67 24.05
C THR A 27 -5.08 1.57 23.19
N GLY A 28 -3.96 1.84 22.52
CA GLY A 28 -3.27 0.91 21.63
C GLY A 28 -3.90 0.82 20.24
N ARG A 29 -4.83 1.71 19.88
CA ARG A 29 -5.45 1.72 18.54
C ARG A 29 -4.59 2.52 17.57
N LEU A 30 -4.49 2.05 16.33
CA LEU A 30 -3.76 2.73 15.27
C LEU A 30 -4.38 4.12 15.04
N ASN A 31 -3.59 5.18 15.19
CA ASN A 31 -4.05 6.56 14.99
C ASN A 31 -3.27 7.31 13.89
N ARG A 32 -2.07 6.83 13.52
CA ARG A 32 -1.29 7.33 12.39
C ARG A 32 -0.64 6.20 11.63
N PHE A 33 -0.63 6.30 10.30
CA PHE A 33 0.00 5.32 9.45
C PHE A 33 0.41 5.96 8.12
N ALA A 34 1.63 5.63 7.66
CA ALA A 34 2.07 5.92 6.31
C ALA A 34 2.79 4.71 5.74
N ALA A 35 2.37 4.27 4.56
CA ALA A 35 3.07 3.23 3.82
C ALA A 35 3.03 3.52 2.33
N ASP A 36 4.10 3.13 1.65
CA ASP A 36 4.17 3.10 0.19
C ASP A 36 4.29 1.66 -0.26
N PHE A 37 3.67 1.35 -1.40
CA PHE A 37 3.68 -0.01 -1.93
C PHE A 37 3.85 0.00 -3.44
N GLU A 38 4.34 -1.13 -3.90
CA GLU A 38 4.40 -1.48 -5.31
C GLU A 38 3.98 -2.92 -5.51
N GLN A 39 3.36 -3.20 -6.64
CA GLN A 39 3.03 -4.56 -7.04
C GLN A 39 3.02 -4.72 -8.55
N ARG A 40 3.15 -5.95 -8.99
CA ARG A 40 2.88 -6.42 -10.34
C ARG A 40 1.92 -7.58 -10.26
N CYS A 41 1.06 -7.65 -11.26
CA CYS A 41 -0.02 -8.62 -11.30
C CYS A 41 0.28 -9.77 -12.25
N GLU A 42 0.07 -11.00 -11.80
CA GLU A 42 0.25 -12.27 -12.54
C GLU A 42 1.69 -12.60 -12.93
N THR A 43 2.56 -11.61 -13.19
CA THR A 43 3.96 -11.86 -13.58
C THR A 43 4.91 -10.78 -13.05
N VAL A 44 6.20 -11.12 -12.93
CA VAL A 44 7.26 -10.18 -12.55
C VAL A 44 7.57 -9.11 -13.59
N THR A 45 7.12 -9.28 -14.84
CA THR A 45 7.31 -8.32 -15.94
C THR A 45 6.08 -7.46 -16.21
N SER A 46 4.93 -7.78 -15.60
CA SER A 46 3.71 -6.99 -15.73
C SER A 46 3.92 -5.54 -15.28
N PRO A 47 3.11 -4.59 -15.81
CA PRO A 47 3.15 -3.21 -15.37
C PRO A 47 3.03 -3.08 -13.86
N GLN A 48 3.80 -2.16 -13.30
CA GLN A 48 3.83 -1.95 -11.87
C GLN A 48 2.73 -0.99 -11.45
N LEU A 49 1.87 -1.44 -10.53
CA LEU A 49 1.00 -0.58 -9.75
C LEU A 49 1.80 -0.07 -8.55
N ARG A 50 1.74 1.23 -8.28
CA ARG A 50 2.33 1.86 -7.10
C ARG A 50 1.28 2.70 -6.41
N GLY A 51 1.43 2.88 -5.10
CA GLY A 51 0.54 3.75 -4.35
C GLY A 51 1.05 4.09 -2.97
N SER A 52 0.37 5.05 -2.37
CA SER A 52 0.68 5.58 -1.05
C SER A 52 -0.59 5.55 -0.19
N VAL A 53 -0.46 5.06 1.04
CA VAL A 53 -1.49 5.10 2.08
C VAL A 53 -1.05 6.11 3.14
N ARG A 54 -1.92 7.07 3.49
CA ARG A 54 -1.70 8.05 4.55
C ARG A 54 -2.95 8.14 5.43
N ILE A 55 -2.79 7.86 6.71
CA ILE A 55 -3.83 7.98 7.73
C ILE A 55 -3.28 8.92 8.80
N ASN A 56 -3.87 10.11 8.91
CA ASN A 56 -3.46 11.16 9.86
C ASN A 56 -1.93 11.42 9.90
N SER A 57 -1.24 11.17 8.78
CA SER A 57 0.20 11.35 8.65
C SER A 57 0.50 12.64 7.93
N THR A 58 1.57 13.33 8.34
CA THR A 58 2.09 14.52 7.66
C THR A 58 3.14 14.18 6.60
N ILE A 59 3.50 12.89 6.45
CA ILE A 59 4.42 12.43 5.41
C ILE A 59 3.71 12.49 4.06
N SER A 60 4.27 13.22 3.09
CA SER A 60 3.69 13.34 1.75
C SER A 60 3.60 11.98 1.03
N PRO A 61 2.55 11.74 0.23
CA PRO A 61 2.50 10.61 -0.71
C PRO A 61 3.69 10.62 -1.67
N THR A 62 4.35 9.49 -1.83
CA THR A 62 5.44 9.33 -2.80
C THR A 62 4.88 9.13 -4.21
N TYR A 63 3.74 8.46 -4.32
CA TYR A 63 3.06 8.19 -5.58
C TYR A 63 1.70 8.91 -5.61
N GLN A 64 1.38 9.55 -6.74
CA GLN A 64 0.12 10.26 -6.99
C GLN A 64 -0.77 9.46 -7.94
#